data_AF-A0A117MW51-F1
#
_entry.id   AF-A0A117MW51-F1
#
_cell.length_a   1.000
_cell.length_b   1.000
_cell.length_c   1.000
_cell.angle_alpha   90.00
_cell.angle_beta   90.00
_cell.angle_gamma   90.00
#
_symmetry.space_group_name_H-M   'P 1'
#
loop_
_entity.id
_entity.type
_entity.pdbx_description
1 polymer ?
#
loop_
_entity_poly.entity_id
_entity_poly.type
_entity_poly.pdbx_seq_one_letter_code
_entity_poly.pdbx_strand_id
1 'polypeptide(L)'
;MNNTFKDDIDKTFFTDFAEKIDLSGIKLKAVITKVQSNPKLTGKFKENLDSTTLIRNGLKVSIKTRDLPPSISVEVGEEIRINKISYHVFDVEKRHGMTHIYVQKYEG
;
A
#
# COMPACT_ATOMS: atom_id res chain seq x y z
N MET A 1 6.18 3.61 -27.02
CA MET A 1 6.44 3.91 -25.59
C MET A 1 7.90 3.58 -25.30
N ASN A 2 8.67 4.53 -24.79
CA ASN A 2 10.11 4.36 -24.53
C ASN A 2 10.33 3.32 -23.43
N ASN A 3 11.01 2.21 -23.74
CA ASN A 3 11.34 1.14 -22.78
C ASN A 3 12.20 1.63 -21.60
N THR A 4 12.95 2.72 -21.79
CA THR A 4 13.88 3.28 -20.79
C THR A 4 13.18 3.77 -19.52
N PHE A 5 11.98 4.36 -19.62
CA PHE A 5 11.27 4.89 -18.46
C PHE A 5 10.80 3.77 -17.51
N LYS A 6 10.43 2.62 -18.08
CA LYS A 6 10.00 1.45 -17.31
C LYS A 6 11.18 0.84 -16.57
N ASP A 7 12.33 0.73 -17.24
CA ASP A 7 13.56 0.20 -16.66
C ASP A 7 14.14 1.11 -15.56
N ASP A 8 14.05 2.44 -15.73
CA ASP A 8 14.52 3.41 -14.72
C ASP A 8 13.66 3.38 -13.44
N ILE A 9 12.33 3.24 -13.57
CA ILE A 9 11.46 3.05 -12.40
C ILE A 9 11.85 1.74 -11.70
N ASP A 10 12.00 0.65 -12.44
CA ASP A 10 12.30 -0.65 -11.87
C ASP A 10 13.66 -0.69 -11.17
N LYS A 11 14.64 0.05 -11.70
CA LYS A 11 16.03 0.07 -11.23
C LYS A 11 16.28 1.08 -10.11
N THR A 12 15.64 2.24 -10.11
CA THR A 12 15.92 3.31 -9.14
C THR A 12 14.91 3.33 -8.00
N PHE A 13 13.61 3.16 -8.28
CA PHE A 13 12.55 3.31 -7.27
C PHE A 13 12.66 2.31 -6.12
N PHE A 14 13.01 1.05 -6.41
CA PHE A 14 13.19 0.01 -5.39
C PHE A 14 14.63 -0.16 -4.91
N THR A 15 15.59 0.60 -5.45
CA THR A 15 16.97 0.56 -4.97
C THR A 15 17.19 1.60 -3.88
N ASP A 16 16.67 2.82 -4.09
CA ASP A 16 16.94 3.93 -3.19
C ASP A 16 15.84 4.14 -2.13
N PHE A 17 14.61 3.73 -2.43
CA PHE A 17 13.44 3.99 -1.56
C PHE A 17 12.80 2.74 -0.98
N ALA A 18 13.26 1.54 -1.36
CA ALA A 18 12.71 0.31 -0.79
C ALA A 18 13.32 0.01 0.57
N GLU A 19 12.45 -0.25 1.52
CA GLU A 19 12.81 -0.77 2.83
C GLU A 19 12.36 -2.23 2.98
N LYS A 20 13.00 -2.95 3.90
CA LYS A 20 12.58 -4.30 4.25
C LYS A 20 11.45 -4.19 5.27
N ILE A 21 10.29 -4.74 4.93
CA ILE A 21 9.14 -4.84 5.82
C ILE A 21 8.83 -6.29 6.16
N ASP A 22 8.21 -6.50 7.31
CA ASP A 22 7.51 -7.73 7.66
C ASP A 22 6.02 -7.54 7.34
N LEU A 23 5.56 -8.16 6.26
CA LEU A 23 4.16 -8.19 5.85
C LEU A 23 3.53 -9.51 6.31
N SER A 24 2.78 -9.46 7.41
CA SER A 24 2.07 -10.62 7.99
C SER A 24 2.95 -11.87 8.15
N GLY A 25 4.21 -11.70 8.57
CA GLY A 25 5.19 -12.77 8.78
C GLY A 25 6.16 -12.99 7.60
N ILE A 26 5.94 -12.31 6.48
CA ILE A 26 6.75 -12.46 5.27
C ILE A 26 7.63 -11.22 5.08
N LYS A 27 8.94 -11.44 5.11
CA LYS A 27 9.93 -10.38 4.91
C LYS A 27 10.08 -10.09 3.42
N LEU A 28 9.77 -8.87 3.01
CA LEU A 28 9.86 -8.44 1.61
C LEU A 28 10.35 -7.00 1.49
N LYS A 29 10.78 -6.62 0.29
CA LYS A 29 11.14 -5.23 -0.02
C LYS A 29 9.90 -4.48 -0.50
N ALA A 30 9.61 -3.35 0.13
CA ALA A 30 8.52 -2.47 -0.25
C ALA A 30 8.96 -1.02 -0.19
N VAL A 31 8.35 -0.18 -1.02
CA VAL A 31 8.41 1.27 -0.88
C VAL A 31 7.19 1.71 -0.08
N ILE A 32 7.43 2.34 1.08
CA ILE A 32 6.37 2.88 1.94
C ILE A 32 6.23 4.38 1.69
N THR A 33 5.03 4.80 1.29
CA THR A 33 4.70 6.22 1.15
C THR A 33 3.60 6.56 2.13
N LYS A 34 3.81 7.59 2.96
CA LYS A 34 2.74 8.13 3.82
C LYS A 34 1.70 8.80 2.93
N VAL A 35 0.45 8.39 3.05
CA VAL A 35 -0.67 8.96 2.31
C VAL A 35 -1.61 9.63 3.29
N GLN A 36 -1.82 10.93 3.12
CA GLN A 36 -2.94 11.62 3.74
C GLN A 36 -4.05 11.68 2.69
N SER A 37 -5.02 10.78 2.79
CA SER A 37 -6.19 10.83 1.90
C SER A 37 -7.33 11.53 2.63
N ASN A 38 -7.88 12.58 2.03
CA ASN A 38 -9.19 13.10 2.39
C ASN A 38 -10.25 12.24 1.67
N PRO A 39 -11.01 11.40 2.38
CA PRO A 39 -11.95 10.47 1.74
C PRO A 39 -13.02 11.19 0.92
N LYS A 40 -13.36 12.45 1.28
CA LYS A 40 -14.31 13.30 0.53
C LYS A 40 -13.85 13.64 -0.88
N LEU A 41 -12.54 13.66 -1.13
CA LEU A 41 -11.97 13.99 -2.45
C LEU A 41 -11.77 12.76 -3.34
N THR A 42 -11.83 11.55 -2.79
CA THR A 42 -11.51 10.31 -3.52
C THR A 42 -12.74 9.54 -4.01
N GLY A 43 -13.96 9.96 -3.64
CA GLY A 43 -15.21 9.28 -4.01
C GLY A 43 -15.40 7.89 -3.37
N LYS A 44 -14.41 7.38 -2.63
CA LYS A 44 -14.45 6.10 -1.90
C LYS A 44 -15.01 6.27 -0.46
N PHE A 45 -15.81 7.30 -0.24
CA PHE A 45 -16.42 7.59 1.06
C PHE A 45 -17.48 6.52 1.36
N LYS A 46 -17.22 5.65 2.34
CA LYS A 46 -18.26 4.81 2.95
C LYS A 46 -18.93 5.62 4.04
N GLU A 47 -20.22 5.91 3.89
CA GLU A 47 -21.03 6.77 4.78
C GLU A 47 -21.11 6.25 6.23
N ASN A 48 -20.80 4.97 6.46
CA ASN A 48 -20.84 4.32 7.78
C ASN A 48 -19.56 4.51 8.63
N LEU A 49 -18.56 5.27 8.16
CA LEU A 49 -17.39 5.60 8.98
C LEU A 49 -17.48 7.04 9.47
N ASP A 50 -17.38 7.17 10.79
CA ASP A 50 -17.57 8.39 11.57
C ASP A 50 -17.02 9.65 10.87
N SER A 51 -17.88 10.67 10.78
CA SER A 51 -17.69 11.87 9.96
C SER A 51 -16.53 12.76 10.44
N THR A 52 -15.92 12.39 11.57
CA THR A 52 -14.84 13.11 12.27
C THR A 52 -13.44 12.74 11.77
N THR A 53 -13.26 11.63 11.05
CA THR A 53 -11.94 11.26 10.48
C THR A 53 -11.68 11.97 9.14
N LEU A 54 -11.59 13.30 9.16
CA LEU A 54 -11.34 14.17 7.99
C LEU A 54 -9.98 13.94 7.32
N ILE A 55 -9.01 13.36 8.03
CA ILE A 55 -7.68 13.02 7.51
C ILE A 55 -7.39 11.57 7.90
N ARG A 56 -7.37 10.67 6.91
CA ARG A 56 -6.91 9.29 7.14
C ARG A 56 -5.40 9.27 6.96
N ASN A 57 -4.68 9.02 8.05
CA ASN A 57 -3.24 8.73 8.02
C ASN A 57 -3.05 7.29 7.54
N GLY A 58 -2.89 7.14 6.23
CA GLY A 58 -2.68 5.86 5.56
C GLY A 58 -1.23 5.67 5.11
N LEU A 59 -0.93 4.45 4.70
CA LEU A 59 0.30 4.08 4.01
C LEU A 59 -0.07 3.50 2.65
N LYS A 60 0.68 3.88 1.63
CA LYS A 60 0.76 3.15 0.36
C LYS A 60 1.99 2.27 0.42
N VAL A 61 1.78 0.96 0.39
CA VAL A 61 2.82 -0.07 0.34
C VAL A 61 2.95 -0.52 -1.10
N SER A 62 4.06 -0.18 -1.75
CA SER A 62 4.32 -0.57 -3.13
C SER A 62 5.31 -1.72 -3.16
N ILE A 63 4.89 -2.85 -3.72
CA ILE A 63 5.68 -4.08 -3.80
C ILE A 63 5.76 -4.47 -5.28
N LYS A 64 6.92 -4.97 -5.74
CA LYS A 64 6.98 -5.56 -7.08
C LYS A 64 6.10 -6.81 -7.09
N THR A 65 5.16 -6.90 -8.04
CA THR A 65 4.19 -8.02 -8.07
C THR A 65 4.87 -9.38 -8.14
N ARG A 66 6.04 -9.46 -8.80
CA ARG A 66 6.86 -10.68 -8.88
C ARG A 66 7.49 -11.11 -7.55
N ASP A 67 7.68 -10.18 -6.62
CA ASP A 67 8.28 -10.42 -5.31
C ASP A 67 7.20 -10.77 -4.26
N LEU A 68 5.91 -10.60 -4.61
CA LEU A 68 4.78 -10.98 -3.76
C LEU A 68 4.53 -12.48 -3.89
N PRO A 69 4.63 -13.27 -2.81
CA PRO A 69 4.32 -14.69 -2.86
C PRO A 69 2.86 -14.92 -3.29
N PRO A 70 2.58 -15.89 -4.17
CA PRO A 70 1.21 -16.19 -4.61
C PRO A 70 0.30 -16.67 -3.47
N SER A 71 0.88 -17.10 -2.35
CA SER A 71 0.17 -17.45 -1.11
C SER A 71 -0.36 -16.23 -0.34
N ILE A 72 0.07 -15.02 -0.67
CA ILE A 72 -0.48 -13.78 -0.11
C ILE A 72 -1.56 -13.27 -1.06
N SER A 73 -2.83 -13.45 -0.67
CA SER A 73 -3.91 -12.58 -1.17
C SER A 73 -4.05 -11.41 -0.21
N VAL A 74 -4.09 -10.19 -0.73
CA VAL A 74 -4.46 -9.01 0.06
C VAL A 74 -5.71 -8.43 -0.57
N GLU A 75 -6.79 -8.41 0.20
CA GLU A 75 -8.10 -7.97 -0.26
C GLU A 75 -8.59 -6.74 0.52
N VAL A 76 -9.47 -5.97 -0.12
CA VAL A 76 -10.05 -4.78 0.51
C VAL A 76 -10.94 -5.20 1.67
N GLY A 77 -10.71 -4.59 2.83
CA GLY A 77 -11.41 -4.90 4.08
C GLY A 77 -10.62 -5.81 5.03
N GLU A 78 -9.54 -6.43 4.56
CA GLU A 78 -8.69 -7.27 5.42
C GLU A 78 -7.85 -6.44 6.38
N GLU A 79 -7.57 -7.01 7.56
CA GLU A 79 -6.53 -6.52 8.46
C GLU A 79 -5.20 -7.20 8.10
N ILE A 80 -4.17 -6.40 7.84
CA ILE A 80 -2.81 -6.88 7.61
C ILE A 80 -1.85 -6.28 8.64
N ARG A 81 -0.73 -6.96 8.89
CA ARG A 81 0.32 -6.45 9.77
C ARG A 81 1.52 -6.02 8.96
N ILE A 82 1.99 -4.81 9.19
CA ILE A 82 3.25 -4.29 8.62
C ILE A 82 4.15 -3.94 9.80
N ASN A 83 5.31 -4.59 9.90
CA ASN A 83 6.27 -4.36 11.00
C ASN A 83 5.62 -4.44 12.39
N LYS A 84 4.72 -5.41 12.59
CA LYS A 84 3.93 -5.66 13.81
C LYS A 84 2.81 -4.66 14.10
N ILE A 85 2.60 -3.66 13.26
CA ILE A 85 1.48 -2.72 13.38
C ILE A 85 0.33 -3.23 12.52
N SER A 86 -0.88 -3.35 13.10
CA SER A 86 -2.09 -3.71 12.35
C SER A 86 -2.64 -2.51 11.57
N TYR A 87 -3.01 -2.76 10.32
CA TYR A 87 -3.67 -1.80 9.44
C TYR A 87 -4.82 -2.48 8.70
N HIS A 88 -5.83 -1.70 8.32
CA HIS A 88 -6.89 -2.17 7.43
C HIS A 88 -6.62 -1.76 6.00
N VAL A 89 -6.80 -2.71 5.08
CA VAL A 89 -6.69 -2.49 3.65
C VAL A 89 -7.96 -1.81 3.15
N PHE A 90 -7.82 -0.66 2.52
CA PHE A 90 -8.96 0.06 1.93
C PHE A 90 -8.91 0.09 0.40
N ASP A 91 -7.77 -0.20 -0.21
CA ASP A 91 -7.64 -0.29 -1.66
C ASP A 91 -6.44 -1.16 -2.06
N VAL A 92 -6.56 -1.85 -3.19
CA VAL A 92 -5.46 -2.63 -3.78
C VAL A 92 -5.44 -2.37 -5.28
N GLU A 93 -4.29 -1.94 -5.78
CA GLU A 93 -4.11 -1.54 -7.18
C GLU A 93 -2.91 -2.25 -7.78
N LYS A 94 -3.08 -2.89 -8.94
CA LYS A 94 -2.00 -3.51 -9.70
C LYS A 94 -1.72 -2.67 -10.95
N ARG A 95 -0.58 -1.99 -11.00
CA ARG A 95 -0.16 -1.17 -12.15
C ARG A 95 1.34 -1.21 -12.33
N HIS A 96 1.78 -1.17 -13.60
CA HIS A 96 3.20 -1.13 -13.97
C HIS A 96 4.08 -2.24 -13.34
N GLY A 97 3.53 -3.44 -13.14
CA GLY A 97 4.27 -4.56 -12.52
C GLY A 97 4.44 -4.44 -11.00
N MET A 98 3.73 -3.50 -10.38
CA MET A 98 3.68 -3.29 -8.94
C MET A 98 2.29 -3.56 -8.39
N THR A 99 2.26 -4.07 -7.17
CA THR A 99 1.09 -4.17 -6.33
C THR A 99 1.18 -3.08 -5.29
N HIS A 100 0.25 -2.13 -5.36
CA HIS A 100 0.08 -1.06 -4.40
C HIS A 100 -1.05 -1.44 -3.45
N ILE A 101 -0.72 -1.55 -2.16
CA ILE A 101 -1.67 -1.83 -1.10
C ILE A 101 -1.83 -0.55 -0.31
N TYR A 102 -3.04 -0.04 -0.24
CA TYR A 102 -3.35 1.15 0.54
C TYR A 102 -4.01 0.73 1.85
N VAL A 103 -3.37 1.14 2.94
CA VAL A 103 -3.75 0.72 4.28
C VAL A 103 -3.92 1.91 5.21
N GLN A 104 -4.79 1.78 6.20
CA GLN A 104 -5.03 2.81 7.20
C GLN A 104 -5.01 2.22 8.60
N LYS A 105 -4.46 3.00 9.54
CA LYS A 105 -4.58 2.69 10.97
C LYS A 105 -5.85 3.35 11.49
N TYR A 106 -6.65 2.62 12.26
CA TYR A 106 -7.67 3.24 13.09
C TYR A 106 -7.04 3.54 14.44
N GLU A 107 -6.97 4.82 14.79
CA GLU A 107 -6.73 5.23 16.17
C GLU A 107 -8.11 5.36 16.79
N GLY A 108 -8.43 4.46 17.71
CA GLY A 108 -9.62 4.54 18.55
C GLY A 108 -9.42 5.50 19.71
#